data_AF-A0A3S0ZY03-F1
#
_entry.id   AF-A0A3S0ZY03-F1
#
_cell.length_a   1.000
_cell.length_b   1.000
_cell.length_c   1.000
_cell.angle_alpha   90.00
_cell.angle_beta   90.00
_cell.angle_gamma   90.00
#
_symmetry.space_group_name_H-M   'P 1'
#
loop_
_entity.id
_entity.type
_entity.pdbx_description
1 polymer ?
#
loop_
_entity_poly.entity_id
_entity_poly.type
_entity_poly.pdbx_seq_one_letter_code
_entity_poly.pdbx_strand_id
1 'polypeptide(L)'
;MQSPMAGRPRPVTATVTKPKWMTIPSPDAIRKIRSRSLESNGSTESLTSVLDHDSYNSASEVIDDTTFDAAGDKKSNDEEQIKQQTEKDRRPSRRTKTKPDNDLSAWEKWVIQKAKDERQKKQSERQKKKEEKLKKEKEEEEKREKLLKAEVMMQVWLEKKKQALEKQKKTEKARELEEQRKKEEINRQIQLKASEKFSQWEEMKRKEEKERRQQVKMENQRIQEFEKRKKEIAEQKYQEWLMMAKHRPKSAPNSIGYLSGKITGYHDRSAYPQPSFYNPIPWHAPAVPSTIDKGDKTKRSKAKPYRWNPDKYF
;
A
#
# COMPACT_ATOMS: atom_id res chain seq x y z
N MET A 1 63.81 -4.44 30.42
CA MET A 1 62.81 -3.62 29.69
C MET A 1 62.12 -4.51 28.67
N GLN A 2 60.89 -4.96 28.96
CA GLN A 2 60.09 -5.80 28.06
C GLN A 2 58.79 -5.05 27.76
N SER A 3 58.55 -4.77 26.48
CA SER A 3 57.33 -4.12 25.99
C SER A 3 56.19 -5.13 25.84
N PRO A 4 54.95 -4.80 26.22
CA PRO A 4 53.82 -5.68 26.01
C PRO A 4 53.33 -5.60 24.56
N MET A 5 53.23 -6.76 23.91
CA MET A 5 52.67 -6.91 22.56
C MET A 5 51.16 -6.65 22.59
N ALA A 6 50.72 -5.62 21.86
CA ALA A 6 49.31 -5.31 21.65
C ALA A 6 48.62 -6.41 20.81
N GLY A 7 47.59 -7.04 21.38
CA GLY A 7 46.76 -8.01 20.69
C GLY A 7 45.95 -7.37 19.56
N ARG A 8 46.03 -7.95 18.36
CA ARG A 8 45.20 -7.54 17.21
C ARG A 8 43.73 -7.92 17.45
N PRO A 9 42.77 -7.03 17.17
CA PRO A 9 41.34 -7.37 17.27
C PRO A 9 40.96 -8.36 16.16
N ARG A 10 40.15 -9.36 16.51
CA ARG A 10 39.59 -10.34 15.56
C ARG A 10 38.56 -9.69 14.64
N PRO A 11 38.45 -10.10 13.36
CA PRO A 11 37.42 -9.60 12.46
C PRO A 11 36.03 -9.99 12.95
N VAL A 12 35.16 -9.00 13.07
CA VAL A 12 33.74 -9.19 13.41
C VAL A 12 33.04 -9.70 12.15
N THR A 13 32.79 -11.00 12.07
CA THR A 13 31.85 -11.54 11.08
C THR A 13 30.47 -11.03 11.44
N ALA A 14 29.97 -10.05 10.69
CA ALA A 14 28.62 -9.52 10.84
C ALA A 14 27.61 -10.63 10.49
N THR A 15 27.16 -11.39 11.48
CA THR A 15 25.93 -12.16 11.35
C THR A 15 24.79 -11.15 11.22
N VAL A 16 24.25 -11.03 10.01
CA VAL A 16 23.08 -10.20 9.71
C VAL A 16 21.89 -10.79 10.46
N THR A 17 21.65 -10.29 11.68
CA THR A 17 20.47 -10.61 12.45
C THR A 17 19.27 -10.03 11.72
N LYS A 18 18.51 -10.90 11.04
CA LYS A 18 17.29 -10.51 10.33
C LYS A 18 16.34 -9.77 11.30
N PRO A 19 15.82 -8.58 10.94
CA PRO A 19 14.92 -7.85 11.81
C PRO A 19 13.65 -8.66 12.07
N LYS A 20 13.07 -8.50 13.27
CA LYS A 20 12.01 -9.34 13.84
C LYS A 20 10.73 -9.45 12.98
N TRP A 21 10.50 -8.51 12.08
CA TRP A 21 9.39 -8.54 11.12
C TRP A 21 9.63 -9.46 9.91
N MET A 22 10.88 -9.84 9.64
CA MET A 22 11.24 -10.84 8.61
C MET A 22 11.26 -12.28 9.16
N THR A 23 11.08 -12.46 10.46
CA THR A 23 11.05 -13.78 11.08
C THR A 23 9.63 -14.32 11.02
N ILE A 24 9.38 -15.30 10.13
CA ILE A 24 8.08 -15.97 10.03
C ILE A 24 7.78 -16.64 11.38
N PRO A 25 6.66 -16.32 12.06
CA PRO A 25 6.32 -16.94 13.33
C PRO A 25 6.11 -18.44 13.17
N SER A 26 6.63 -19.23 14.12
CA SER A 26 6.38 -20.67 14.21
C SER A 26 4.85 -20.93 14.25
N PRO A 27 4.33 -22.01 13.62
CA PRO A 27 2.90 -22.33 13.60
C PRO A 27 2.22 -22.33 14.98
N ASP A 28 2.96 -22.67 16.04
CA ASP A 28 2.47 -22.68 17.41
C ASP A 28 2.28 -21.27 18.01
N ALA A 29 3.03 -20.27 17.52
CA ALA A 29 2.87 -18.88 17.94
C ALA A 29 1.60 -18.26 17.33
N ILE A 30 1.22 -18.68 16.12
CA ILE A 30 0.03 -18.19 15.43
C ILE A 30 -1.25 -18.68 16.14
N ARG A 31 -1.25 -19.92 16.66
CA ARG A 31 -2.39 -20.47 17.43
C ARG A 31 -2.64 -19.72 18.75
N LYS A 32 -1.59 -19.25 19.43
CA LYS A 32 -1.69 -18.50 20.69
C LYS A 32 -2.17 -17.05 20.52
N ILE A 33 -1.97 -16.45 19.36
CA ILE A 33 -2.42 -15.07 19.08
C ILE A 33 -3.93 -15.06 18.77
N ARG A 34 -4.46 -16.14 18.18
CA ARG A 34 -5.88 -16.23 17.80
C ARG A 34 -6.83 -16.48 18.97
N SER A 35 -6.35 -16.91 20.13
CA SER A 35 -7.19 -17.29 21.28
C SER A 35 -7.26 -16.22 22.37
N ARG A 36 -6.85 -14.97 22.11
CA ARG A 36 -6.68 -13.96 23.16
C ARG A 36 -7.29 -12.58 22.85
N SER A 37 -8.40 -12.56 22.12
CA SER A 37 -9.20 -11.35 21.91
C SER A 37 -10.68 -11.71 22.07
N LEU A 38 -11.16 -11.74 23.31
CA LEU A 38 -12.59 -11.92 23.61
C LEU A 38 -13.05 -11.22 24.90
N GLU A 39 -12.28 -10.27 25.43
CA GLU A 39 -12.71 -9.47 26.59
C GLU A 39 -12.22 -8.02 26.45
N SER A 40 -12.98 -7.19 25.72
CA SER A 40 -13.00 -5.75 25.98
C SER A 40 -14.38 -5.19 25.65
N ASN A 41 -15.09 -4.76 26.69
CA ASN A 41 -16.37 -4.06 26.65
C ASN A 41 -16.21 -2.65 26.09
N GLY A 42 -16.00 -2.53 24.78
CA GLY A 42 -15.98 -1.27 24.05
C GLY A 42 -17.25 -1.11 23.22
N SER A 43 -18.25 -0.47 23.81
CA SER A 43 -19.52 -0.07 23.19
C SER A 43 -19.31 0.58 21.82
N THR A 44 -19.88 -0.02 20.77
CA THR A 44 -19.95 0.54 19.39
C THR A 44 -21.36 0.43 18.79
N GLU A 45 -22.39 0.14 19.60
CA GLU A 45 -23.77 -0.12 19.15
C GLU A 45 -24.53 1.14 18.66
N SER A 46 -23.91 2.31 18.61
CA SER A 46 -24.55 3.56 18.19
C SER A 46 -24.07 4.13 16.85
N LEU A 47 -23.33 3.39 16.03
CA LEU A 47 -22.84 3.86 14.72
C LEU A 47 -23.42 3.16 13.48
N THR A 48 -24.42 2.28 13.64
CA THR A 48 -25.12 1.64 12.50
C THR A 48 -26.62 1.94 12.42
N SER A 49 -27.18 2.86 13.23
CA SER A 49 -28.58 3.27 13.07
C SER A 49 -28.72 4.37 12.02
N VAL A 50 -28.61 4.01 10.74
CA VAL A 50 -29.02 4.89 9.64
C VAL A 50 -29.78 4.06 8.61
N LEU A 51 -31.10 4.26 8.61
CA LEU A 51 -32.05 4.06 7.51
C LEU A 51 -32.55 2.65 7.19
N ASP A 52 -33.22 2.01 8.15
CA ASP A 52 -34.37 1.16 7.84
C ASP A 52 -35.63 2.04 7.80
N HIS A 53 -36.02 2.45 6.60
CA HIS A 53 -37.40 2.87 6.32
C HIS A 53 -38.06 1.76 5.50
N ASP A 54 -38.62 0.79 6.21
CA ASP A 54 -39.71 -0.05 5.70
C ASP A 54 -40.98 0.79 5.67
N SER A 55 -41.34 1.28 4.48
CA SER A 55 -42.74 1.52 4.13
C SER A 55 -42.90 1.62 2.62
N TYR A 56 -43.80 0.78 2.10
CA TYR A 56 -44.45 0.85 0.80
C TYR A 56 -43.75 0.22 -0.42
N ASN A 57 -43.86 -1.12 -0.51
CA ASN A 57 -44.04 -1.80 -1.78
C ASN A 57 -45.39 -1.35 -2.40
N SER A 58 -45.37 -0.28 -3.19
CA SER A 58 -46.34 -0.14 -4.29
C SER A 58 -45.75 -0.86 -5.50
N ALA A 59 -46.35 -1.99 -5.84
CA ALA A 59 -46.08 -2.71 -7.07
C ALA A 59 -46.18 -1.75 -8.27
N SER A 60 -45.04 -1.53 -8.93
CA SER A 60 -44.97 -0.95 -10.25
C SER A 60 -45.43 -1.99 -11.26
N GLU A 61 -46.64 -1.82 -11.80
CA GLU A 61 -47.05 -2.46 -13.04
C GLU A 61 -46.09 -2.04 -14.16
N VAL A 62 -45.33 -3.00 -14.66
CA VAL A 62 -44.59 -2.90 -15.91
C VAL A 62 -45.58 -3.25 -17.01
N ILE A 63 -45.86 -2.25 -17.84
CA ILE A 63 -46.53 -2.39 -19.13
C ILE A 63 -45.53 -3.09 -20.05
N ASP A 64 -45.84 -4.31 -20.48
CA ASP A 64 -45.27 -4.91 -21.68
C ASP A 64 -46.41 -5.16 -22.68
N ASP A 65 -46.09 -4.80 -23.91
CA ASP A 65 -46.91 -4.77 -25.11
C ASP A 65 -46.82 -6.13 -25.79
N THR A 66 -47.95 -6.78 -26.06
CA THR A 66 -48.05 -7.81 -27.11
C THR A 66 -49.52 -8.09 -27.47
N THR A 67 -49.95 -7.43 -28.55
CA THR A 67 -50.71 -7.95 -29.70
C THR A 67 -51.68 -9.14 -29.56
N PHE A 68 -52.95 -8.82 -29.90
CA PHE A 68 -53.91 -9.53 -30.77
C PHE A 68 -54.42 -10.93 -30.35
N ASP A 69 -55.72 -11.05 -30.02
CA ASP A 69 -56.69 -11.67 -30.93
C ASP A 69 -58.16 -11.48 -30.50
N ALA A 70 -59.02 -11.56 -31.52
CA ALA A 70 -60.43 -11.20 -31.55
C ALA A 70 -61.40 -12.15 -30.81
N ALA A 71 -62.47 -11.59 -30.24
CA ALA A 71 -63.84 -12.11 -30.29
C ALA A 71 -64.79 -11.13 -29.60
N GLY A 72 -65.85 -10.72 -30.30
CA GLY A 72 -66.74 -9.64 -29.87
C GLY A 72 -67.82 -10.03 -28.87
N ASP A 73 -68.51 -9.03 -28.34
CA ASP A 73 -69.97 -9.05 -28.21
C ASP A 73 -70.50 -7.62 -27.99
N LYS A 74 -71.80 -7.50 -28.23
CA LYS A 74 -72.61 -6.34 -28.60
C LYS A 74 -72.89 -5.28 -27.51
N LYS A 75 -73.50 -4.19 -28.04
CA LYS A 75 -74.40 -3.17 -27.42
C LYS A 75 -73.66 -1.88 -27.01
N SER A 76 -74.16 -0.67 -27.30
CA SER A 76 -75.29 -0.18 -28.08
C SER A 76 -75.08 1.34 -28.19
N ASN A 77 -75.10 1.86 -29.41
CA ASN A 77 -75.23 3.29 -29.69
C ASN A 77 -76.60 3.77 -29.21
N ASP A 78 -76.65 4.94 -28.58
CA ASP A 78 -77.80 5.84 -28.67
C ASP A 78 -77.29 7.28 -28.60
N GLU A 79 -77.07 7.85 -29.79
CA GLU A 79 -77.21 9.28 -30.04
C GLU A 79 -78.72 9.58 -30.10
N GLU A 80 -79.23 10.43 -29.21
CA GLU A 80 -80.50 11.10 -29.46
C GLU A 80 -80.31 12.62 -29.46
N GLN A 81 -80.26 13.14 -30.69
CA GLN A 81 -80.64 14.51 -31.02
C GLN A 81 -82.12 14.70 -30.70
N ILE A 82 -82.45 15.64 -29.81
CA ILE A 82 -83.82 16.17 -29.72
C ILE A 82 -83.79 17.67 -30.04
N LYS A 83 -84.09 17.94 -31.31
CA LYS A 83 -84.72 19.19 -31.77
C LYS A 83 -86.11 19.28 -31.13
N GLN A 84 -86.42 20.40 -30.48
CA GLN A 84 -87.81 20.87 -30.40
C GLN A 84 -87.86 22.33 -30.80
N GLN A 85 -88.31 22.51 -32.04
CA GLN A 85 -89.09 23.66 -32.46
C GLN A 85 -90.39 23.66 -31.66
N THR A 86 -90.81 24.81 -31.14
CA THR A 86 -92.23 25.09 -30.95
C THR A 86 -92.54 26.41 -31.64
N GLU A 87 -93.51 26.27 -32.53
CA GLU A 87 -94.02 27.24 -33.47
C GLU A 87 -94.62 28.49 -32.82
N LYS A 88 -94.61 29.53 -33.65
CA LYS A 88 -95.41 30.72 -33.54
C LYS A 88 -96.89 30.36 -33.69
N ASP A 89 -97.68 30.54 -32.65
CA ASP A 89 -99.10 30.83 -32.81
C ASP A 89 -99.32 32.34 -32.70
N ARG A 90 -99.50 32.95 -33.87
CA ARG A 90 -100.08 34.29 -34.05
C ARG A 90 -101.54 34.09 -34.42
N ARG A 91 -102.50 34.50 -33.57
CA ARG A 91 -103.81 35.04 -33.98
C ARG A 91 -104.46 35.86 -32.84
N PRO A 92 -105.36 36.80 -33.17
CA PRO A 92 -105.35 38.13 -32.60
C PRO A 92 -106.38 38.27 -31.48
N SER A 93 -106.00 38.94 -30.39
CA SER A 93 -106.98 39.34 -29.38
C SER A 93 -106.84 40.83 -29.08
N ARG A 94 -107.85 41.54 -29.58
CA ARG A 94 -108.42 42.79 -29.10
C ARG A 94 -107.46 43.87 -28.58
N ARG A 95 -107.36 44.93 -29.40
CA ARG A 95 -107.31 46.31 -28.90
C ARG A 95 -108.44 46.51 -27.88
N THR A 96 -108.08 46.60 -26.61
CA THR A 96 -108.90 47.29 -25.61
C THR A 96 -108.03 48.33 -24.91
N LYS A 97 -108.27 49.57 -25.30
CA LYS A 97 -108.33 50.76 -24.44
C LYS A 97 -107.17 50.93 -23.44
N THR A 98 -106.26 51.81 -23.83
CA THR A 98 -105.53 52.71 -22.92
C THR A 98 -106.43 53.19 -21.79
N LYS A 99 -106.10 52.82 -20.54
CA LYS A 99 -106.45 53.55 -19.30
C LYS A 99 -105.43 53.20 -18.20
N PRO A 100 -105.29 54.11 -17.23
CA PRO A 100 -104.01 54.45 -16.62
C PRO A 100 -103.68 53.59 -15.40
N ASP A 101 -102.44 53.70 -14.95
CA ASP A 101 -101.99 53.47 -13.58
C ASP A 101 -102.18 52.07 -12.97
N ASN A 102 -101.15 51.25 -13.15
CA ASN A 102 -100.20 50.95 -12.07
C ASN A 102 -100.70 50.47 -10.69
N ASP A 103 -101.89 49.89 -10.57
CA ASP A 103 -102.35 49.24 -9.34
C ASP A 103 -102.44 47.71 -9.48
N LEU A 104 -101.31 47.08 -9.85
CA LEU A 104 -101.06 45.70 -9.45
C LEU A 104 -101.31 45.59 -7.93
N SER A 105 -102.04 44.55 -7.50
CA SER A 105 -102.29 44.32 -6.08
C SER A 105 -100.96 44.27 -5.33
N ALA A 106 -100.92 44.76 -4.09
CA ALA A 106 -99.71 44.70 -3.26
C ALA A 106 -99.11 43.28 -3.23
N TRP A 107 -99.97 42.25 -3.32
CA TRP A 107 -99.57 40.85 -3.42
C TRP A 107 -98.98 40.48 -4.79
N GLU A 108 -99.54 40.95 -5.90
CA GLU A 108 -98.98 40.71 -7.25
C GLU A 108 -97.65 41.44 -7.45
N LYS A 109 -97.55 42.70 -6.98
CA LYS A 109 -96.28 43.45 -6.93
C LYS A 109 -95.24 42.66 -6.11
N TRP A 110 -95.64 42.08 -4.99
CA TRP A 110 -94.77 41.23 -4.16
C TRP A 110 -94.33 39.95 -4.87
N VAL A 111 -95.23 39.19 -5.51
CA VAL A 111 -94.87 37.95 -6.25
C VAL A 111 -93.90 38.26 -7.40
N ILE A 112 -94.16 39.33 -8.17
CA ILE A 112 -93.28 39.76 -9.26
C ILE A 112 -91.91 40.19 -8.72
N GLN A 113 -91.89 41.00 -7.65
CA GLN A 113 -90.66 41.40 -7.00
C GLN A 113 -89.90 40.19 -6.48
N LYS A 114 -90.60 39.20 -5.91
CA LYS A 114 -89.98 38.02 -5.33
C LYS A 114 -89.40 37.08 -6.38
N ALA A 115 -90.08 36.91 -7.51
CA ALA A 115 -89.54 36.22 -8.68
C ALA A 115 -88.33 36.94 -9.30
N LYS A 116 -88.31 38.29 -9.26
CA LYS A 116 -87.17 39.11 -9.68
C LYS A 116 -85.97 38.91 -8.76
N ASP A 117 -86.19 38.96 -7.44
CA ASP A 117 -85.18 38.71 -6.42
C ASP A 117 -84.60 37.29 -6.55
N GLU A 118 -85.44 36.27 -6.75
CA GLU A 118 -85.00 34.89 -6.96
C GLU A 118 -84.18 34.73 -8.24
N ARG A 119 -84.60 35.36 -9.34
CA ARG A 119 -83.85 35.35 -10.59
C ARG A 119 -82.49 36.05 -10.43
N GLN A 120 -82.44 37.18 -9.74
CA GLN A 120 -81.19 37.90 -9.44
C GLN A 120 -80.28 37.06 -8.54
N LYS A 121 -80.83 36.42 -7.51
CA LYS A 121 -80.08 35.51 -6.63
C LYS A 121 -79.46 34.37 -7.43
N LYS A 122 -80.25 33.69 -8.28
CA LYS A 122 -79.78 32.60 -9.14
C LYS A 122 -78.73 33.06 -10.17
N GLN A 123 -78.84 34.28 -10.69
CA GLN A 123 -77.81 34.86 -11.56
C GLN A 123 -76.51 35.17 -10.79
N SER A 124 -76.61 35.72 -9.59
CA SER A 124 -75.45 35.99 -8.72
C SER A 124 -74.73 34.70 -8.32
N GLU A 125 -75.47 33.62 -8.03
CA GLU A 125 -74.89 32.30 -7.74
C GLU A 125 -74.18 31.70 -8.95
N ARG A 126 -74.76 31.86 -10.16
CA ARG A 126 -74.10 31.45 -11.42
C ARG A 126 -72.81 32.24 -11.67
N GLN A 127 -72.80 33.54 -11.39
CA GLN A 127 -71.59 34.37 -11.51
C GLN A 127 -70.53 33.95 -10.49
N LYS A 128 -70.89 33.81 -9.22
CA LYS A 128 -69.97 33.32 -8.17
C LYS A 128 -69.38 31.95 -8.52
N LYS A 129 -70.19 31.00 -9.02
CA LYS A 129 -69.72 29.68 -9.43
C LYS A 129 -68.75 29.74 -10.63
N LYS A 130 -68.95 30.68 -11.56
CA LYS A 130 -68.01 30.93 -12.67
C LYS A 130 -66.70 31.54 -12.17
N GLU A 131 -66.78 32.53 -11.28
CA GLU A 131 -65.61 33.16 -10.66
C GLU A 131 -64.80 32.18 -9.81
N GLU A 132 -65.46 31.30 -9.06
CA GLU A 132 -64.81 30.25 -8.28
C GLU A 132 -64.07 29.25 -9.17
N LYS A 133 -64.69 28.82 -10.29
CA LYS A 133 -64.04 27.97 -11.29
C LYS A 133 -62.81 28.64 -11.90
N LEU A 134 -62.93 29.91 -12.29
CA LEU A 134 -61.82 30.68 -12.85
C LEU A 134 -60.68 30.86 -11.84
N LYS A 135 -60.99 31.06 -10.55
CA LYS A 135 -59.98 31.12 -9.48
C LYS A 135 -59.25 29.79 -9.32
N LYS A 136 -59.98 28.67 -9.31
CA LYS A 136 -59.40 27.32 -9.23
C LYS A 136 -58.48 27.02 -10.41
N GLU A 137 -58.91 27.35 -11.62
CA GLU A 137 -58.12 27.19 -12.85
C GLU A 137 -56.81 28.01 -12.80
N LYS A 138 -56.89 29.29 -12.40
CA LYS A 138 -55.70 30.13 -12.20
C LYS A 138 -54.75 29.59 -11.14
N GLU A 139 -55.29 29.07 -10.03
CA GLU A 139 -54.47 28.47 -8.97
C GLU A 139 -53.76 27.19 -9.44
N GLU A 140 -54.43 26.37 -10.27
CA GLU A 140 -53.81 25.19 -10.89
C GLU A 140 -52.73 25.58 -11.91
N GLU A 141 -52.97 26.60 -12.74
CA GLU A 141 -51.95 27.14 -13.66
C GLU A 141 -50.72 27.63 -12.90
N GLU A 142 -50.90 28.41 -11.83
CA GLU A 142 -49.77 28.85 -11.01
C GLU A 142 -49.00 27.68 -10.38
N LYS A 143 -49.69 26.63 -9.93
CA LYS A 143 -49.04 25.42 -9.39
C LYS A 143 -48.23 24.71 -10.47
N ARG A 144 -48.77 24.57 -11.68
CA ARG A 144 -48.06 23.98 -12.83
C ARG A 144 -46.84 24.79 -13.20
N GLU A 145 -46.94 26.12 -13.26
CA GLU A 145 -45.79 26.98 -13.51
C GLU A 145 -44.70 26.85 -12.45
N LYS A 146 -45.08 26.78 -11.16
CA LYS A 146 -44.14 26.60 -10.06
C LYS A 146 -43.40 25.26 -10.16
N LEU A 147 -44.11 24.19 -10.53
CA LEU A 147 -43.50 22.88 -10.76
C LEU A 147 -42.51 22.90 -11.93
N LEU A 148 -42.90 23.48 -13.07
CA LEU A 148 -42.00 23.61 -14.22
C LEU A 148 -40.76 24.43 -13.90
N LYS A 149 -40.90 25.54 -13.15
CA LYS A 149 -39.76 26.34 -12.69
C LYS A 149 -38.83 25.53 -11.77
N ALA A 150 -39.39 24.73 -10.87
CA ALA A 150 -38.59 23.86 -9.99
C ALA A 150 -37.86 22.76 -10.77
N GLU A 151 -38.53 22.13 -11.75
CA GLU A 151 -37.95 21.12 -12.65
C GLU A 151 -36.75 21.69 -13.43
N VAL A 152 -36.92 22.86 -14.05
CA VAL A 152 -35.84 23.55 -14.78
C VAL A 152 -34.68 23.90 -13.85
N MET A 153 -34.95 24.40 -12.65
CA MET A 153 -33.91 24.70 -11.66
C MET A 153 -33.15 23.46 -11.22
N MET A 154 -33.85 22.33 -11.04
CA MET A 154 -33.23 21.04 -10.72
C MET A 154 -32.32 20.57 -11.85
N GLN A 155 -32.77 20.64 -13.10
CA GLN A 155 -31.98 20.26 -14.27
C GLN A 155 -30.70 21.09 -14.38
N VAL A 156 -30.82 22.42 -14.29
CA VAL A 156 -29.65 23.33 -14.30
C VAL A 156 -28.68 23.01 -13.15
N TRP A 157 -29.20 22.71 -11.97
CA TRP A 157 -28.37 22.31 -10.83
C TRP A 157 -27.64 20.99 -11.06
N LEU A 158 -28.32 19.98 -11.62
CA LEU A 158 -27.73 18.69 -11.95
C LEU A 158 -26.62 18.82 -13.00
N GLU A 159 -26.84 19.61 -14.05
CA GLU A 159 -25.83 19.91 -15.07
C GLU A 159 -24.61 20.60 -14.47
N LYS A 160 -24.83 21.62 -13.63
CA LYS A 160 -23.76 22.33 -12.94
C LYS A 160 -22.96 21.37 -12.04
N LYS A 161 -23.64 20.46 -11.33
CA LYS A 161 -22.99 19.46 -10.47
C LYS A 161 -22.17 18.47 -11.29
N LYS A 162 -22.70 18.00 -12.42
CA LYS A 162 -22.00 17.11 -13.36
C LYS A 162 -20.75 17.77 -13.92
N GLN A 163 -20.83 19.02 -14.38
CA GLN A 163 -19.68 19.77 -14.88
C GLN A 163 -18.61 19.98 -13.80
N ALA A 164 -19.01 20.29 -12.56
CA ALA A 164 -18.07 20.44 -11.45
C ALA A 164 -17.32 19.14 -11.17
N LEU A 165 -18.03 18.00 -11.17
CA LEU A 165 -17.45 16.68 -10.95
C LEU A 165 -16.49 16.28 -12.08
N GLU A 166 -16.84 16.55 -13.34
CA GLU A 166 -15.94 16.32 -14.48
C GLU A 166 -14.69 17.18 -14.40
N LYS A 167 -14.81 18.46 -14.00
CA LYS A 167 -13.65 19.33 -13.77
C LYS A 167 -12.75 18.77 -12.68
N GLN A 168 -13.30 18.33 -11.55
CA GLN A 168 -12.54 17.71 -10.47
C GLN A 168 -11.80 16.44 -10.94
N LYS A 169 -12.50 15.53 -11.63
CA LYS A 169 -11.88 14.33 -12.20
C LYS A 169 -10.74 14.65 -13.17
N LYS A 170 -10.90 15.70 -14.00
CA LYS A 170 -9.83 16.14 -14.91
C LYS A 170 -8.63 16.69 -14.15
N THR A 171 -8.85 17.50 -13.12
CA THR A 171 -7.77 18.04 -12.29
C THR A 171 -7.04 16.95 -11.49
N GLU A 172 -7.78 15.97 -10.96
CA GLU A 172 -7.20 14.83 -10.25
C GLU A 172 -6.34 13.96 -11.17
N LYS A 173 -6.85 13.62 -12.36
CA LYS A 173 -6.06 12.89 -13.37
C LYS A 173 -4.81 13.64 -13.81
N ALA A 174 -4.91 14.96 -13.99
CA ALA A 174 -3.75 15.79 -14.35
C ALA A 174 -2.69 15.78 -13.22
N ARG A 175 -3.13 15.89 -11.96
CA ARG A 175 -2.26 15.80 -10.80
C ARG A 175 -1.62 14.43 -10.66
N GLU A 176 -2.38 13.35 -10.83
CA GLU A 176 -1.87 11.99 -10.78
C GLU A 176 -0.78 11.75 -11.84
N LEU A 177 -1.02 12.21 -13.07
CA LEU A 177 -0.03 12.12 -14.15
C LEU A 177 1.25 12.91 -13.81
N GLU A 178 1.11 14.11 -13.23
CA GLU A 178 2.27 14.90 -12.81
C GLU A 178 3.06 14.21 -11.68
N GLU A 179 2.37 13.61 -10.72
CA GLU A 179 3.00 12.83 -9.65
C GLU A 179 3.70 11.58 -10.18
N GLN A 180 3.12 10.88 -11.16
CA GLN A 180 3.76 9.75 -11.84
C GLN A 180 5.03 10.21 -12.57
N ARG A 181 4.97 11.31 -13.33
CA ARG A 181 6.16 11.87 -14.01
C ARG A 181 7.27 12.25 -13.03
N LYS A 182 6.92 12.85 -11.89
CA LYS A 182 7.90 13.17 -10.83
C LYS A 182 8.53 11.91 -10.24
N LYS A 183 7.73 10.86 -9.99
CA LYS A 183 8.23 9.57 -9.50
C LYS A 183 9.18 8.90 -10.51
N GLU A 184 8.83 8.92 -11.79
CA GLU A 184 9.68 8.39 -12.86
C GLU A 184 11.03 9.13 -12.94
N GLU A 185 11.01 10.46 -12.86
CA GLU A 185 12.23 11.27 -12.87
C GLU A 185 13.12 10.98 -11.65
N ILE A 186 12.53 10.88 -10.44
CA ILE A 186 13.26 10.48 -9.24
C ILE A 186 13.88 9.09 -9.41
N ASN A 187 13.11 8.13 -9.93
CA ASN A 187 13.59 6.76 -10.14
C ASN A 187 14.74 6.74 -11.16
N ARG A 188 14.63 7.51 -12.25
CA ARG A 188 15.69 7.67 -13.25
C ARG A 188 16.97 8.23 -12.62
N GLN A 189 16.86 9.25 -11.77
CA GLN A 189 18.01 9.82 -11.06
C GLN A 189 18.66 8.81 -10.11
N ILE A 190 17.87 7.99 -9.40
CA ILE A 190 18.39 6.92 -8.54
C ILE A 190 19.16 5.90 -9.38
N GLN A 191 18.61 5.48 -10.53
CA GLN A 191 19.28 4.54 -11.43
C GLN A 191 20.58 5.09 -11.99
N LEU A 192 20.59 6.35 -12.43
CA LEU A 192 21.81 7.01 -12.90
C LEU A 192 22.88 7.05 -11.80
N LYS A 193 22.53 7.53 -10.60
CA LYS A 193 23.46 7.56 -9.46
C LYS A 193 23.95 6.16 -9.08
N ALA A 194 23.09 5.16 -9.12
CA ALA A 194 23.47 3.78 -8.83
C ALA A 194 24.46 3.25 -9.90
N SER A 195 24.20 3.52 -11.18
CA SER A 195 25.08 3.12 -12.27
C SER A 195 26.46 3.79 -12.21
N GLU A 196 26.50 5.09 -11.89
CA GLU A 196 27.75 5.83 -11.69
C GLU A 196 28.55 5.27 -10.51
N LYS A 197 27.88 5.01 -9.39
CA LYS A 197 28.53 4.40 -8.21
C LYS A 197 29.04 3.00 -8.48
N PHE A 198 28.28 2.21 -9.24
CA PHE A 198 28.70 0.88 -9.65
C PHE A 198 29.93 0.93 -10.56
N SER A 199 29.93 1.81 -11.56
CA SER A 199 31.10 2.01 -12.45
C SER A 199 32.34 2.46 -11.67
N GLN A 200 32.20 3.40 -10.75
CA GLN A 200 33.30 3.84 -9.87
C GLN A 200 33.85 2.68 -9.04
N TRP A 201 32.97 1.84 -8.48
CA TRP A 201 33.36 0.67 -7.71
C TRP A 201 34.09 -0.37 -8.57
N GLU A 202 33.61 -0.64 -9.79
CA GLU A 202 34.29 -1.55 -10.72
C GLU A 202 35.70 -1.08 -11.08
N GLU A 203 35.87 0.22 -11.33
CA GLU A 203 37.20 0.79 -11.59
C GLU A 203 38.13 0.65 -10.40
N MET A 204 37.64 0.92 -9.19
CA MET A 204 38.40 0.73 -7.96
C MET A 204 38.80 -0.73 -7.77
N LYS A 205 37.87 -1.67 -7.99
CA LYS A 205 38.15 -3.11 -7.90
C LYS A 205 39.17 -3.57 -8.94
N ARG A 206 39.08 -3.06 -10.16
CA ARG A 206 40.04 -3.34 -11.24
C ARG A 206 41.44 -2.81 -10.91
N LYS A 207 41.55 -1.63 -10.28
CA LYS A 207 42.82 -1.07 -9.81
C LYS A 207 43.41 -1.91 -8.66
N GLU A 208 42.60 -2.24 -7.65
CA GLU A 208 42.99 -3.09 -6.52
C GLU A 208 43.50 -4.47 -6.99
N GLU A 209 42.80 -5.08 -7.96
CA GLU A 209 43.22 -6.37 -8.52
C GLU A 209 44.55 -6.27 -9.28
N LYS A 210 44.75 -5.20 -10.06
CA LYS A 210 46.01 -4.94 -10.75
C LYS A 210 47.16 -4.74 -9.77
N GLU A 211 46.97 -3.96 -8.71
CA GLU A 211 47.96 -3.74 -7.66
C GLU A 211 48.29 -5.04 -6.93
N ARG A 212 47.27 -5.83 -6.54
CA ARG A 212 47.47 -7.14 -5.92
C ARG A 212 48.26 -8.07 -6.83
N ARG A 213 47.94 -8.10 -8.13
CA ARG A 213 48.68 -8.92 -9.12
C ARG A 213 50.13 -8.47 -9.27
N GLN A 214 50.39 -7.16 -9.24
CA GLN A 214 51.74 -6.62 -9.27
C GLN A 214 52.52 -6.98 -8.00
N GLN A 215 51.92 -6.85 -6.82
CA GLN A 215 52.54 -7.23 -5.54
C GLN A 215 52.92 -8.72 -5.52
N VAL A 216 52.01 -9.60 -5.94
CA VAL A 216 52.29 -11.05 -6.03
C VAL A 216 53.42 -11.32 -7.04
N LYS A 217 53.46 -10.60 -8.17
CA LYS A 217 54.54 -10.74 -9.16
C LYS A 217 55.89 -10.32 -8.59
N MET A 218 55.94 -9.18 -7.89
CA MET A 218 57.17 -8.68 -7.25
C MET A 218 57.65 -9.61 -6.14
N GLU A 219 56.74 -10.13 -5.30
CA GLU A 219 57.08 -11.07 -4.23
C GLU A 219 57.60 -12.39 -4.81
N ASN A 220 56.96 -12.93 -5.84
CA ASN A 220 57.45 -14.12 -6.54
C ASN A 220 58.85 -13.90 -7.15
N GLN A 221 59.11 -12.71 -7.71
CA GLN A 221 60.45 -12.38 -8.22
C GLN A 221 61.48 -12.32 -7.08
N ARG A 222 61.13 -11.73 -5.93
CA ARG A 222 62.00 -11.71 -4.74
C ARG A 222 62.30 -13.12 -4.22
N ILE A 223 61.29 -13.98 -4.15
CA ILE A 223 61.47 -15.39 -3.74
C ILE A 223 62.40 -16.11 -4.73
N GLN A 224 62.19 -15.94 -6.04
CA GLN A 224 63.05 -16.55 -7.06
C GLN A 224 64.51 -16.05 -6.98
N GLU A 225 64.73 -14.76 -6.76
CA GLU A 225 66.06 -14.20 -6.57
C GLU A 225 66.73 -14.74 -5.30
N PHE A 226 65.97 -14.83 -4.20
CA PHE A 226 66.45 -15.40 -2.95
C PHE A 226 66.84 -16.87 -3.11
N GLU A 227 66.02 -17.67 -3.80
CA GLU A 227 66.33 -19.07 -4.11
C GLU A 227 67.57 -19.21 -4.99
N LYS A 228 67.74 -18.35 -6.00
CA LYS A 228 68.95 -18.31 -6.83
C LYS A 228 70.20 -18.01 -6.01
N ARG A 229 70.16 -16.97 -5.17
CA ARG A 229 71.29 -16.64 -4.27
C ARG A 229 71.60 -17.78 -3.31
N LYS A 230 70.58 -18.44 -2.76
CA LYS A 230 70.77 -19.62 -1.90
C LYS A 230 71.47 -20.76 -2.65
N LYS A 231 71.13 -21.00 -3.92
CA LYS A 231 71.80 -21.99 -4.78
C LYS A 231 73.25 -21.59 -5.07
N GLU A 232 73.51 -20.33 -5.41
CA GLU A 232 74.87 -19.82 -5.67
C GLU A 232 75.77 -19.96 -4.43
N ILE A 233 75.27 -19.61 -3.24
CA ILE A 233 76.02 -19.76 -1.98
C ILE A 233 76.28 -21.24 -1.69
N ALA A 234 75.30 -22.12 -1.90
CA ALA A 234 75.47 -23.56 -1.71
C ALA A 234 76.51 -24.13 -2.67
N GLU A 235 76.51 -23.71 -3.93
CA GLU A 235 77.50 -24.11 -4.93
C GLU A 235 78.91 -23.62 -4.56
N GLN A 236 79.07 -22.36 -4.17
CA GLN A 236 80.35 -21.82 -3.68
C GLN A 236 80.87 -22.62 -2.48
N LYS A 237 80.00 -22.92 -1.50
CA LYS A 237 80.36 -23.73 -0.33
C LYS A 237 80.72 -25.16 -0.71
N TYR A 238 80.06 -25.75 -1.71
CA TYR A 238 80.38 -27.06 -2.22
C TYR A 238 81.75 -27.09 -2.90
N GLN A 239 82.07 -26.08 -3.72
CA GLN A 239 83.38 -25.93 -4.35
C GLN A 239 84.49 -25.72 -3.31
N GLU A 240 84.28 -24.84 -2.33
CA GLU A 240 85.18 -24.68 -1.18
C GLU A 240 85.39 -26.02 -0.46
N TRP A 241 84.31 -26.77 -0.23
CA TRP A 241 84.37 -28.09 0.40
C TRP A 241 85.20 -29.08 -0.41
N LEU A 242 85.04 -29.13 -1.74
CA LEU A 242 85.84 -30.00 -2.62
C LEU A 242 87.33 -29.64 -2.59
N MET A 243 87.67 -28.35 -2.57
CA MET A 243 89.05 -27.89 -2.45
C MET A 243 89.66 -28.29 -1.10
N MET A 244 88.92 -28.05 -0.01
CA MET A 244 89.39 -28.41 1.34
C MET A 244 89.42 -29.92 1.55
N ALA A 245 88.54 -30.71 0.92
CA ALA A 245 88.47 -32.16 1.07
C ALA A 245 89.78 -32.86 0.69
N LYS A 246 90.53 -32.33 -0.29
CA LYS A 246 91.86 -32.83 -0.66
C LYS A 246 92.91 -32.66 0.45
N HIS A 247 92.70 -31.69 1.33
CA HIS A 247 93.61 -31.34 2.42
C HIS A 247 93.07 -31.73 3.80
N ARG A 248 91.92 -32.42 3.86
CA ARG A 248 91.39 -32.88 5.14
C ARG A 248 92.33 -33.93 5.71
N PRO A 249 92.81 -33.77 6.96
CA PRO A 249 93.50 -34.85 7.62
C PRO A 249 92.54 -36.04 7.69
N LYS A 250 93.05 -37.25 7.41
CA LYS A 250 92.25 -38.47 7.56
C LYS A 250 91.68 -38.45 8.98
N SER A 251 90.35 -38.41 9.10
CA SER A 251 89.70 -38.40 10.41
C SER A 251 90.25 -39.57 11.22
N ALA A 252 90.72 -39.26 12.43
CA ALA A 252 91.10 -40.30 13.38
C ALA A 252 89.88 -41.22 13.56
N PRO A 253 90.06 -42.55 13.58
CA PRO A 253 88.94 -43.46 13.76
C PRO A 253 88.18 -43.06 15.04
N ASN A 254 86.88 -42.74 14.90
CA ASN A 254 86.02 -42.12 15.92
C ASN A 254 85.70 -43.03 17.12
N SER A 255 86.52 -44.04 17.33
CA SER A 255 86.36 -45.02 18.39
C SER A 255 87.74 -45.65 18.51
N ILE A 256 88.41 -45.46 19.64
CA ILE A 256 89.63 -46.19 19.99
C ILE A 256 89.16 -47.24 20.98
N GLY A 257 89.20 -48.51 20.57
CA GLY A 257 88.92 -49.64 21.46
C GLY A 257 90.17 -50.46 21.68
N TYR A 258 90.30 -51.02 22.87
CA TYR A 258 91.35 -51.98 23.18
C TYR A 258 90.87 -53.38 22.79
N LEU A 259 91.39 -53.94 21.71
CA LEU A 259 91.28 -55.38 21.46
C LEU A 259 92.63 -56.03 21.75
N SER A 260 92.65 -57.03 22.63
CA SER A 260 93.84 -57.85 22.90
C SER A 260 95.11 -57.05 23.25
N GLY A 261 94.97 -55.97 24.02
CA GLY A 261 96.12 -55.17 24.49
C GLY A 261 96.76 -54.24 23.44
N LYS A 262 96.16 -54.11 22.24
CA LYS A 262 96.57 -53.11 21.23
C LYS A 262 95.43 -52.11 20.99
N ILE A 263 95.77 -50.83 20.92
CA ILE A 263 94.84 -49.76 20.53
C ILE A 263 94.48 -49.98 19.06
N THR A 264 93.21 -50.30 18.80
CA THR A 264 92.65 -50.45 17.44
C THR A 264 91.43 -49.55 17.28
N GLY A 265 91.32 -48.88 16.14
CA GLY A 265 90.23 -47.95 15.86
C GLY A 265 88.92 -48.67 15.56
N TYR A 266 87.93 -48.62 16.44
CA TYR A 266 86.80 -49.53 16.48
C TYR A 266 85.52 -49.17 15.73
N HIS A 267 85.19 -47.97 15.26
CA HIS A 267 83.91 -47.71 14.53
C HIS A 267 82.61 -48.30 15.17
N ASP A 268 82.59 -48.55 16.48
CA ASP A 268 81.44 -49.23 17.09
C ASP A 268 80.31 -48.22 17.30
N ARG A 269 79.24 -48.34 16.50
CA ARG A 269 78.04 -47.49 16.56
C ARG A 269 77.22 -47.67 17.85
N SER A 270 77.67 -48.56 18.74
CA SER A 270 77.03 -48.92 20.01
C SER A 270 77.57 -48.13 21.21
N ALA A 271 78.75 -47.52 21.09
CA ALA A 271 79.31 -46.69 22.15
C ALA A 271 78.74 -45.27 22.07
N TYR A 272 77.60 -45.04 22.72
CA TYR A 272 77.08 -43.68 22.90
C TYR A 272 78.06 -42.90 23.78
N PRO A 273 78.70 -41.82 23.29
CA PRO A 273 79.47 -40.96 24.16
C PRO A 273 78.53 -40.41 25.24
N GLN A 274 79.02 -40.34 26.47
CA GLN A 274 78.22 -39.88 27.60
C GLN A 274 77.63 -38.49 27.28
N PRO A 275 76.29 -38.30 27.35
CA PRO A 275 75.67 -37.03 26.97
C PRO A 275 76.23 -35.90 27.82
N SER A 276 76.81 -34.89 27.19
CA SER A 276 77.41 -33.74 27.91
C SER A 276 76.39 -32.81 28.55
N PHE A 277 75.10 -33.02 28.29
CA PHE A 277 74.01 -32.15 28.74
C PHE A 277 72.75 -32.98 29.00
N TYR A 278 72.25 -32.95 30.22
CA TYR A 278 70.92 -33.44 30.58
C TYR A 278 69.99 -32.24 30.73
N ASN A 279 68.85 -32.25 30.02
CA ASN A 279 67.82 -31.23 30.21
C ASN A 279 67.16 -31.46 31.57
N PRO A 280 67.34 -30.57 32.57
CA PRO A 280 66.84 -30.79 33.92
C PRO A 280 65.32 -30.74 34.02
N ILE A 281 64.63 -30.24 32.98
CA ILE A 281 63.17 -30.18 32.93
C ILE A 281 62.68 -31.40 32.14
N PRO A 282 61.97 -32.36 32.78
CA PRO A 282 61.38 -33.49 32.08
C PRO A 282 60.38 -32.98 31.03
N TRP A 283 60.34 -33.64 29.87
CA TRP A 283 59.42 -33.28 28.80
C TRP A 283 57.98 -33.32 29.30
N HIS A 284 57.35 -32.16 29.46
CA HIS A 284 55.92 -32.07 29.74
C HIS A 284 55.15 -32.25 28.43
N ALA A 285 54.18 -33.16 28.44
CA ALA A 285 53.26 -33.30 27.32
C ALA A 285 52.49 -31.98 27.12
N PRO A 286 52.30 -31.50 25.88
CA PRO A 286 51.55 -30.29 25.63
C PRO A 286 50.12 -30.43 26.15
N ALA A 287 49.61 -29.39 26.82
CA ALA A 287 48.25 -29.39 27.37
C ALA A 287 47.22 -29.53 26.25
N VAL A 288 46.48 -30.65 26.27
CA VAL A 288 45.33 -30.85 25.38
C VAL A 288 44.22 -29.93 25.88
N PRO A 289 43.66 -29.02 25.05
CA PRO A 289 42.59 -28.13 25.50
C PRO A 289 41.37 -28.97 25.89
N SER A 290 41.01 -28.96 27.18
CA SER A 290 39.81 -29.63 27.69
C SER A 290 38.59 -28.94 27.09
N THR A 291 37.77 -29.70 26.38
CA THR A 291 36.43 -29.25 26.04
C THR A 291 35.57 -29.33 27.29
N ILE A 292 34.94 -28.20 27.63
CA ILE A 292 33.92 -28.00 28.67
C ILE A 292 34.46 -27.45 29.99
N ASP A 293 34.50 -26.13 30.07
CA ASP A 293 34.20 -25.41 31.31
C ASP A 293 32.98 -24.50 31.08
N LYS A 294 31.87 -24.90 31.69
CA LYS A 294 30.70 -24.06 31.90
C LYS A 294 30.95 -23.26 33.18
N GLY A 295 31.45 -22.03 33.06
CA GLY A 295 31.62 -21.14 34.21
C GLY A 295 31.83 -19.69 33.79
N ASP A 296 31.06 -18.79 34.39
CA ASP A 296 31.17 -17.32 34.31
C ASP A 296 30.73 -16.59 33.04
N LYS A 297 29.40 -16.56 32.86
CA LYS A 297 28.74 -15.41 32.20
C LYS A 297 28.62 -14.27 33.21
N THR A 298 29.61 -13.37 33.20
CA THR A 298 29.47 -12.03 33.78
C THR A 298 28.23 -11.34 33.20
N LYS A 299 27.39 -10.80 34.10
CA LYS A 299 26.17 -10.05 33.76
C LYS A 299 26.55 -8.82 32.91
N ARG A 300 26.37 -8.90 31.59
CA ARG A 300 26.39 -7.72 30.72
C ARG A 300 25.28 -6.78 31.19
N SER A 301 25.64 -5.56 31.59
CA SER A 301 24.68 -4.49 31.82
C SER A 301 23.85 -4.31 30.53
N LYS A 302 22.53 -4.35 30.66
CA LYS A 302 21.64 -4.11 29.52
C LYS A 302 21.89 -2.68 29.04
N ALA A 303 22.50 -2.53 27.86
CA ALA A 303 22.58 -1.24 27.19
C ALA A 303 21.16 -0.71 27.01
N LYS A 304 20.92 0.54 27.41
CA LYS A 304 19.63 1.20 27.21
C LYS A 304 19.28 1.14 25.71
N PRO A 305 18.03 0.82 25.34
CA PRO A 305 17.63 0.80 23.95
C PRO A 305 17.85 2.19 23.33
N TYR A 306 18.48 2.22 22.15
CA TYR A 306 18.71 3.43 21.39
C TYR A 306 17.35 4.11 21.11
N ARG A 307 17.19 5.33 21.61
CA ARG A 307 16.02 6.18 21.35
C ARG A 307 16.44 7.17 20.27
N TRP A 308 15.79 7.09 19.11
CA TRP A 308 16.02 8.03 18.02
C TRP A 308 15.66 9.45 18.47
N ASN A 309 16.59 10.40 18.28
CA ASN A 309 16.41 11.80 18.65
C ASN A 309 16.43 12.66 17.37
N PRO A 310 15.26 13.17 16.91
CA PRO A 310 15.18 14.00 15.71
C PRO A 310 15.84 15.38 15.89
N ASP A 311 15.93 15.92 17.11
CA ASP A 311 16.45 17.27 17.38
C ASP A 311 17.98 17.37 17.20
N LYS A 312 18.68 16.26 16.96
CA LYS A 312 20.13 16.26 16.72
C LYS A 312 20.49 16.61 15.27
N TYR A 313 19.53 16.61 14.36
CA TYR A 313 19.76 16.73 12.92
C TYR A 313 18.85 17.77 12.24
N PHE A 314 18.21 18.64 13.01
CA PHE A 314 17.46 19.80 12.52
C PHE A 314 17.99 21.08 13.15
#